data_AF-A0AAV3YE71-F1
#
_entry.id   AF-A0AAV3YE71-F1
#
_cell.length_a   1.000
_cell.length_b   1.000
_cell.length_c   1.000
_cell.angle_alpha   90.00
_cell.angle_beta   90.00
_cell.angle_gamma   90.00
#
_symmetry.space_group_name_H-M   'P 1'
#
loop_
_entity.id
_entity.type
_entity.pdbx_description
1 polymer ?
#
loop_
_entity_poly.entity_id
_entity_poly.type
_entity_poly.pdbx_seq_one_letter_code
_entity_poly.pdbx_strand_id
1 'polypeptide(L)'
;MCPWRGKLRSKVYFKDKPTPWGIKMYKLCEASSGYVYCLKIYAAQPNMSNRLIDVVLQIMNPMLDKTYHLFTDNYYTCPELYETLIKRKTHCTGTVKSNQQ
;
A
#
# COMPACT_ATOMS: atom_id res chain seq x y z
N MET A 1 1.62 -10.75 -1.92
CA MET A 1 1.49 -11.63 -0.74
C MET A 1 2.47 -12.79 -0.91
N CYS A 2 3.10 -13.24 0.17
CA CYS A 2 3.99 -14.39 0.17
C CYS A 2 3.23 -15.57 0.81
N PRO A 3 2.97 -16.67 0.10
CA PRO A 3 2.31 -17.84 0.66
C PRO A 3 3.00 -18.34 1.92
N TRP A 4 2.24 -18.58 2.99
CA TRP A 4 2.79 -19.10 4.25
C TRP A 4 1.74 -19.90 5.01
N ARG A 5 2.04 -21.18 5.28
CA ARG A 5 1.14 -22.08 6.02
C ARG A 5 1.50 -22.26 7.49
N GLY A 6 2.74 -21.95 7.87
CA GLY A 6 3.22 -22.08 9.25
C GLY A 6 2.51 -21.19 10.27
N LYS A 7 2.87 -21.36 11.54
CA LYS A 7 2.39 -20.51 12.64
C LYS A 7 3.16 -19.19 12.64
N LEU A 8 2.46 -18.10 12.35
CA LEU A 8 3.00 -16.74 12.39
C LEU A 8 1.88 -15.78 12.84
N ARG A 9 2.19 -14.87 13.78
CA ARG A 9 1.21 -13.94 14.35
C ARG A 9 0.58 -13.00 13.30
N SER A 10 1.36 -12.53 12.33
CA SER A 10 0.91 -11.61 11.27
C SER A 10 0.52 -12.31 9.96
N LYS A 11 0.15 -13.60 10.04
CA LYS A 11 -0.44 -14.33 8.90
C LYS A 11 -1.83 -13.77 8.62
N VAL A 12 -2.13 -13.52 7.35
CA VAL A 12 -3.40 -12.95 6.88
C VAL A 12 -4.07 -13.91 5.91
N TYR A 13 -5.40 -13.93 5.93
CA TYR A 13 -6.24 -14.64 4.97
C TYR A 13 -6.70 -13.71 3.85
N PHE A 14 -6.59 -14.14 2.60
CA PHE A 14 -7.03 -13.45 1.39
C PHE A 14 -8.00 -14.34 0.62
N LYS A 15 -9.30 -14.03 0.69
CA LYS A 15 -10.38 -14.85 0.10
C LYS A 15 -10.18 -15.15 -1.39
N ASP A 16 -9.77 -14.15 -2.17
CA ASP A 16 -9.75 -14.22 -3.63
C ASP A 16 -8.35 -14.48 -4.21
N LYS A 17 -7.44 -15.10 -3.44
CA LYS A 17 -6.08 -15.44 -3.90
C LYS A 17 -5.90 -16.96 -4.02
N PRO A 18 -5.15 -17.46 -5.03
CA PRO A 18 -4.95 -18.90 -5.24
C PRO A 18 -4.40 -19.63 -4.01
N THR A 19 -3.50 -18.98 -3.27
CA THR A 19 -3.12 -19.42 -1.93
C THR A 19 -3.63 -18.39 -0.93
N PRO A 20 -4.69 -18.67 -0.16
CA PRO A 20 -5.36 -17.64 0.61
C PRO A 20 -4.61 -17.28 1.90
N TRP A 21 -3.82 -18.19 2.47
CA TRP A 21 -3.05 -17.93 3.68
C TRP A 21 -1.63 -17.47 3.37
N GLY A 22 -1.23 -16.32 3.90
CA GLY A 22 0.13 -15.82 3.70
C GLY A 22 0.48 -14.54 4.44
N ILE A 23 1.63 -13.99 4.09
CA ILE A 23 2.15 -12.73 4.62
C ILE A 23 1.77 -11.60 3.66
N LYS A 24 1.06 -10.59 4.18
CA LYS A 24 0.70 -9.39 3.43
C LYS A 24 1.94 -8.50 3.26
N MET A 25 2.11 -7.96 2.06
CA MET A 25 3.20 -7.04 1.72
C MET A 25 2.63 -5.88 0.90
N TYR A 26 3.04 -4.67 1.26
CA TYR A 26 2.85 -3.45 0.48
C TYR A 26 4.07 -3.25 -0.40
N LYS A 27 3.87 -2.88 -1.67
CA LYS A 27 4.96 -2.69 -2.63
C LYS A 27 4.73 -1.40 -3.40
N LEU A 28 5.79 -0.60 -3.53
CA LEU A 28 5.88 0.49 -4.48
C LEU A 28 6.72 0.01 -5.66
N CYS A 29 6.13 0.07 -6.85
CA CYS A 29 6.80 -0.37 -8.07
C CYS A 29 6.76 0.73 -9.12
N GLU A 30 7.79 0.77 -9.97
CA GLU A 30 7.73 1.54 -11.20
C GLU A 30 6.73 0.92 -12.17
N ALA A 31 5.87 1.75 -12.78
CA ALA A 31 4.75 1.29 -13.59
C ALA A 31 5.20 0.56 -14.87
N SER A 32 6.25 1.05 -15.55
CA SER A 32 6.68 0.53 -16.85
C SER A 32 7.58 -0.70 -16.74
N SER A 33 8.57 -0.68 -15.84
CA SER A 33 9.55 -1.76 -15.71
C SER A 33 9.13 -2.85 -14.72
N GLY A 34 8.18 -2.55 -13.83
CA GLY A 34 7.83 -3.41 -12.70
C GLY A 34 8.88 -3.44 -11.58
N TYR A 35 9.92 -2.60 -11.65
CA TYR A 35 10.96 -2.54 -10.63
C TYR A 35 10.38 -2.22 -9.25
N VAL A 36 10.64 -3.06 -8.26
CA VAL A 36 10.16 -2.87 -6.88
C VAL A 36 11.10 -1.91 -6.17
N TYR A 37 10.66 -0.68 -5.99
CA TYR A 37 11.45 0.35 -5.34
C TYR A 37 11.46 0.19 -3.80
N CYS A 38 10.29 -0.07 -3.21
CA CYS A 38 10.16 -0.25 -1.76
C CYS A 38 9.15 -1.35 -1.45
N LEU A 39 9.44 -2.14 -0.42
CA LEU A 39 8.57 -3.19 0.09
C LEU A 39 8.43 -3.05 1.60
N LYS A 40 7.20 -3.09 2.09
CA LYS A 40 6.89 -3.12 3.51
C LYS A 40 6.04 -4.33 3.85
N ILE A 41 6.48 -5.12 4.82
CA ILE A 41 5.72 -6.26 5.33
C ILE A 41 4.63 -5.74 6.27
N TYR A 42 3.40 -6.22 6.09
CA TYR A 42 2.37 -6.03 7.11
C TYR A 42 2.77 -6.84 8.34
N ALA A 43 3.16 -6.12 9.37
CA ALA A 43 3.44 -6.69 10.67
C ALA A 43 2.65 -5.88 11.70
N ALA A 44 1.90 -6.59 12.54
CA ALA A 44 1.21 -5.98 13.69
C ALA A 44 2.24 -5.65 14.79
N GLN A 45 3.30 -4.92 14.43
CA GLN A 45 4.31 -4.45 15.36
C GLN A 45 3.72 -3.31 16.17
N PRO A 46 3.93 -3.29 17.51
CA PRO A 46 3.33 -2.28 18.38
C PRO A 46 3.78 -0.86 18.06
N ASN A 47 4.97 -0.70 17.47
CA ASN A 47 5.59 0.62 17.25
C ASN A 47 5.42 1.13 15.81
N MET A 48 4.68 0.43 14.95
CA MET A 48 4.45 0.86 13.57
C MET A 48 2.96 1.11 13.32
N SER A 49 2.66 2.30 12.80
CA SER A 49 1.32 2.57 12.29
C SER A 49 1.00 1.62 11.14
N ASN A 50 -0.15 0.95 11.26
CA ASN A 50 -0.76 0.15 10.22
C ASN A 50 -1.91 0.90 9.52
N ARG A 51 -2.07 2.21 9.79
CA ARG A 51 -3.01 3.07 9.07
C ARG A 51 -2.57 3.12 7.61
N LEU A 52 -3.53 2.94 6.71
CA LEU A 52 -3.29 2.87 5.27
C LEU A 52 -2.51 4.09 4.75
N ILE A 53 -2.92 5.28 5.17
CA ILE A 53 -2.29 6.56 4.79
C ILE A 53 -0.81 6.56 5.20
N ASP A 54 -0.51 6.21 6.44
CA ASP A 54 0.85 6.22 6.98
C ASP A 54 1.73 5.21 6.26
N VAL A 55 1.18 4.03 5.94
CA VAL A 55 1.90 3.02 5.15
C VAL A 55 2.22 3.56 3.76
N VAL A 56 1.26 4.19 3.06
CA VAL A 56 1.49 4.76 1.72
C VAL A 56 2.54 5.87 1.77
N LEU A 57 2.43 6.81 2.71
CA LEU A 57 3.39 7.90 2.86
C LEU A 57 4.79 7.38 3.21
N GLN A 58 4.91 6.34 4.03
CA GLN A 58 6.19 5.73 4.37
C GLN A 58 6.86 5.05 3.17
N ILE A 59 6.12 4.27 2.37
CA ILE A 59 6.70 3.63 1.17
C ILE A 59 7.01 4.66 0.07
N MET A 60 6.26 5.77 0.02
CA MET A 60 6.46 6.86 -0.93
C MET A 60 7.52 7.87 -0.51
N ASN A 61 7.91 7.91 0.78
CA ASN A 61 8.74 8.97 1.36
C ASN A 61 9.93 9.45 0.49
N PRO A 62 10.76 8.57 -0.10
CA PRO A 62 11.89 9.01 -0.93
C PRO A 62 11.49 9.53 -2.34
N MET A 63 10.23 9.39 -2.72
CA MET A 63 9.64 9.79 -4.00
C MET A 63 8.69 10.98 -3.88
N LEU A 64 8.34 11.39 -2.66
CA LEU A 64 7.53 12.59 -2.44
C LEU A 64 8.28 13.83 -2.94
N ASP A 65 7.51 14.87 -3.26
CA ASP A 65 8.00 16.19 -3.70
C ASP A 65 8.73 16.21 -5.05
N LYS A 66 8.69 15.10 -5.81
CA LYS A 66 9.37 14.91 -7.11
C LYS A 66 8.42 14.88 -8.31
N THR A 67 7.17 15.33 -8.18
CA THR A 67 6.19 15.41 -9.29
C THR A 67 5.82 14.06 -9.92
N TYR A 68 6.08 12.95 -9.23
CA TYR A 68 5.66 11.63 -9.70
C TYR A 68 4.14 11.46 -9.62
N HIS A 69 3.63 10.53 -10.43
CA HIS A 69 2.23 10.13 -10.46
C HIS A 69 2.07 8.74 -9.84
N LEU A 70 1.37 8.66 -8.72
CA LEU A 70 1.08 7.42 -8.02
C LEU A 70 -0.24 6.81 -8.49
N PHE A 71 -0.21 5.55 -8.93
CA PHE A 71 -1.40 4.77 -9.23
C PHE A 71 -1.70 3.81 -8.09
N THR A 72 -2.95 3.78 -7.63
CA THR A 72 -3.38 2.96 -6.49
C THR A 72 -4.67 2.18 -6.78
N ASP A 73 -4.83 1.04 -6.11
CA ASP A 73 -6.09 0.30 -6.04
C ASP A 73 -7.06 0.98 -5.06
N ASN A 74 -8.36 0.69 -5.17
CA ASN A 74 -9.41 1.22 -4.29
C ASN A 74 -9.17 1.00 -2.80
N TYR A 75 -8.41 -0.03 -2.45
CA TYR A 75 -8.07 -0.31 -1.06
C TYR A 75 -7.23 0.81 -0.41
N TYR A 76 -6.50 1.58 -1.22
CA TYR A 76 -5.65 2.68 -0.75
C TYR A 76 -6.26 4.06 -0.98
N THR A 77 -7.37 4.14 -1.71
CA THR A 77 -7.98 5.42 -2.07
C THR A 77 -8.76 5.99 -0.88
N CYS A 78 -8.35 7.20 -0.45
CA CYS A 78 -9.12 8.03 0.48
C CYS A 78 -8.83 9.52 0.25
N PRO A 79 -9.80 10.43 0.51
CA PRO A 79 -9.62 11.87 0.31
C PRO A 79 -8.42 12.46 1.08
N GLU A 80 -8.28 12.10 2.37
CA GLU A 80 -7.19 12.59 3.23
C GLU A 80 -5.79 12.27 2.66
N LEU A 81 -5.61 11.06 2.10
CA LEU A 81 -4.35 10.68 1.47
C LEU A 81 -4.09 11.54 0.22
N TYR A 82 -5.10 11.71 -0.62
CA TYR A 82 -4.95 12.40 -1.91
C TYR A 82 -4.64 13.88 -1.70
N GLU A 83 -5.29 14.52 -0.73
CA GLU A 83 -4.97 15.88 -0.29
C GLU A 83 -3.53 16.00 0.24
N THR A 84 -3.06 15.00 0.97
CA THR A 84 -1.69 15.00 1.50
C THR A 84 -0.66 14.83 0.38
N LEU A 85 -0.93 13.95 -0.60
CA LEU A 85 -0.05 13.69 -1.73
C LEU A 85 0.07 14.92 -2.66
N ILE A 86 -1.06 15.58 -2.96
CA ILE A 86 -1.02 16.77 -3.83
C ILE A 86 -0.26 17.93 -3.15
N LYS A 87 -0.42 18.11 -1.83
CA LYS A 87 0.37 19.08 -1.04
C LYS A 87 1.87 18.78 -1.09
N ARG A 88 2.26 17.52 -1.32
CA ARG A 88 3.65 17.06 -1.48
C ARG A 88 4.04 16.81 -2.93
N LYS A 89 3.50 17.61 -3.85
CA LYS A 89 3.78 17.57 -5.30
C LYS A 89 3.76 16.15 -5.88
N THR A 90 2.81 15.32 -5.45
CA THR A 90 2.66 13.94 -5.90
C THR A 90 1.24 13.78 -6.41
N HIS A 91 1.09 13.59 -7.72
CA HIS A 91 -0.21 13.33 -8.31
C HIS A 91 -0.64 11.89 -7.98
N CYS A 92 -1.94 11.65 -7.88
CA CYS A 92 -2.43 10.31 -7.61
C CYS A 92 -3.71 9.99 -8.38
N THR A 93 -3.87 8.73 -8.74
CA THR A 93 -5.07 8.20 -9.38
C THR A 93 -5.37 6.81 -8.82
N GLY A 94 -6.64 6.55 -8.57
CA GLY A 94 -7.11 5.25 -8.11
C GLY A 94 -8.63 5.18 -8.21
N THR A 95 -9.16 3.97 -8.16
CA THR A 95 -10.61 3.74 -8.20
C THR A 95 -11.21 3.94 -6.82
N VAL A 96 -12.42 4.48 -6.71
CA VAL A 96 -13.14 4.62 -5.43
C VAL A 96 -14.15 3.48 -5.30
N LYS A 97 -14.36 2.96 -4.09
CA LYS A 97 -15.50 2.04 -3.83
C LYS A 97 -16.79 2.85 -3.79
N SER A 98 -17.84 2.36 -4.44
CA SER A 98 -19.17 3.01 -4.49
C SER A 98 -19.73 3.38 -3.11
N ASN A 99 -19.33 2.64 -2.07
CA ASN A 99 -19.84 2.81 -0.70
C ASN A 99 -18.94 3.68 0.19
N GLN A 100 -17.91 4.32 -0.38
CA GLN A 100 -17.15 5.38 0.28
C GLN A 100 -17.68 6.72 -0.23
N GLN A 101 -18.63 7.28 0.52
CA GLN A 101 -19.04 8.69 0.41
C GLN A 101 -18.28 9.51 1.45
#